data_AF-A0A833R921-F1
#
_entry.id   AF-A0A833R921-F1
#
_cell.length_a   1.000
_cell.length_b   1.000
_cell.length_c   1.000
_cell.angle_alpha   90.00
_cell.angle_beta   90.00
_cell.angle_gamma   90.00
#
_symmetry.space_group_name_H-M   'P 1'
#
loop_
_entity.id
_entity.type
_entity.pdbx_description
1 polymer ?
#
loop_
_entity_poly.entity_id
_entity_poly.type
_entity_poly.pdbx_seq_one_letter_code
_entity_poly.pdbx_strand_id
1 'polypeptide(L)'
;MEFKFNVNKLLPRKINKVTHTLIPEDFRGDRRELNGLGSVVGLLKTGSKNLFMFDETGAHYQLKPRCILDFYVHESRQRMGLGNILYQHMLSEEDIRPVKLAIDRPSEKFLAFLDKYYGLSKIIPQNNKFVVFRGFFDDG
;
A
#
# COMPACT_ATOMS: atom_id res chain seq x y z
N MET A 1 3.27 -15.06 10.60
CA MET A 1 2.81 -14.44 11.86
C MET A 1 1.53 -15.14 12.32
N GLU A 2 1.50 -15.60 13.57
CA GLU A 2 0.35 -16.31 14.15
C GLU A 2 -0.26 -15.48 15.28
N PHE A 3 -1.55 -15.68 15.51
CA PHE A 3 -2.32 -14.96 16.52
C PHE A 3 -2.97 -15.97 17.48
N LYS A 4 -3.15 -15.57 18.74
CA LYS A 4 -3.83 -16.40 19.76
C LYS A 4 -5.36 -16.42 19.59
N PHE A 5 -5.85 -16.16 18.38
CA PHE A 5 -7.27 -16.05 18.03
C PHE A 5 -7.50 -16.41 16.56
N ASN A 6 -8.73 -16.79 16.20
CA ASN A 6 -9.10 -17.18 14.85
C ASN A 6 -9.15 -16.01 13.87
N VAL A 7 -8.02 -15.74 13.22
CA VAL A 7 -7.87 -14.69 12.21
C VAL A 7 -8.88 -14.86 11.07
N ASN A 8 -9.19 -16.08 10.64
CA ASN A 8 -10.11 -16.31 9.53
C ASN A 8 -11.57 -15.93 9.87
N LYS A 9 -11.95 -15.93 11.16
CA LYS A 9 -13.24 -15.37 11.60
C LYS A 9 -13.25 -13.83 11.52
N LEU A 10 -12.13 -13.19 11.86
CA LEU A 10 -12.02 -11.74 11.87
C LEU A 10 -11.82 -11.15 10.46
N LEU A 11 -11.05 -11.84 9.63
CA LEU A 11 -10.61 -11.44 8.30
C LEU A 11 -11.02 -12.54 7.30
N PRO A 12 -12.31 -12.66 6.96
CA PRO A 12 -12.84 -13.80 6.23
C PRO A 12 -12.43 -13.83 4.75
N ARG A 13 -12.03 -12.68 4.18
CA ARG A 13 -11.60 -12.58 2.77
C ARG A 13 -10.10 -12.83 2.64
N LYS A 14 -9.64 -13.08 1.41
CA LYS A 14 -8.20 -13.17 1.10
C LYS A 14 -7.47 -11.83 1.33
N ILE A 15 -8.14 -10.73 1.01
CA ILE A 15 -7.71 -9.37 1.31
C ILE A 15 -8.87 -8.70 2.04
N ASN A 16 -8.59 -8.09 3.18
CA ASN A 16 -9.59 -7.42 4.00
C ASN A 16 -9.15 -5.97 4.18
N LYS A 17 -10.05 -5.05 3.84
CA LYS A 17 -9.85 -3.62 4.02
C LYS A 17 -10.21 -3.26 5.46
N VAL A 18 -9.31 -2.54 6.11
CA VAL A 18 -9.51 -2.02 7.46
C VAL A 18 -9.23 -0.53 7.41
N THR A 19 -10.20 0.26 7.86
CA THR A 19 -10.10 1.73 7.87
C THR A 19 -9.81 2.24 9.28
N HIS A 20 -9.94 3.55 9.49
CA HIS A 20 -9.76 4.21 10.78
C HIS A 20 -10.70 3.67 11.89
N THR A 21 -11.78 2.98 11.53
CA THR A 21 -12.71 2.34 12.48
C THR A 21 -12.16 1.04 13.07
N LEU A 22 -11.08 0.49 12.51
CA LEU A 22 -10.50 -0.81 12.87
C LEU A 22 -11.49 -1.99 12.77
N ILE A 23 -12.60 -1.80 12.06
CA ILE A 23 -13.63 -2.81 11.83
C ILE A 23 -13.59 -3.19 10.35
N PRO A 24 -13.42 -4.48 9.99
CA PRO A 24 -13.59 -4.94 8.63
C PRO A 24 -15.02 -4.64 8.13
N GLU A 25 -15.16 -4.21 6.88
CA GLU A 25 -16.43 -3.71 6.33
C GLU A 25 -17.63 -4.68 6.49
N ASP A 26 -17.38 -5.99 6.59
CA ASP A 26 -18.40 -7.03 6.74
C ASP A 26 -18.44 -7.72 8.13
N PHE A 27 -17.75 -7.20 9.14
CA PHE A 27 -17.66 -7.91 10.42
C PHE A 27 -19.00 -7.91 11.19
N ARG A 28 -19.56 -9.11 11.43
CA ARG A 28 -20.84 -9.34 12.15
C ARG A 28 -20.70 -10.21 13.42
N GLY A 29 -19.54 -10.22 14.06
CA GLY A 29 -19.27 -11.08 15.23
C GLY A 29 -19.25 -10.35 16.59
N ASP A 30 -19.50 -11.09 17.67
CA ASP A 30 -19.24 -10.64 19.05
C ASP A 30 -17.72 -10.65 19.33
N ARG A 31 -17.21 -9.63 20.04
CA ARG A 31 -15.78 -9.42 20.34
C ARG A 31 -15.16 -10.51 21.24
N ARG A 32 -15.97 -11.40 21.82
CA ARG A 32 -15.55 -12.33 22.89
C ARG A 32 -15.33 -13.79 22.45
N GLU A 33 -15.59 -14.14 21.19
CA GLU A 33 -15.51 -15.54 20.74
C GLU A 33 -14.39 -15.78 19.71
N LEU A 34 -13.15 -16.07 20.15
CA LEU A 34 -12.12 -16.52 19.21
C LEU A 34 -11.14 -17.56 19.79
N ASN A 35 -11.23 -18.80 19.30
CA ASN A 35 -10.17 -19.82 19.32
C ASN A 35 -10.08 -20.47 17.91
N GLY A 36 -8.87 -20.63 17.35
CA GLY A 36 -8.60 -21.24 16.04
C GLY A 36 -7.50 -20.54 15.21
N LEU A 37 -6.93 -21.21 14.20
CA LEU A 37 -5.68 -20.85 13.51
C LEU A 37 -5.91 -20.18 12.14
N GLY A 38 -5.47 -18.93 11.99
CA GLY A 38 -5.29 -18.26 10.70
C GLY A 38 -4.04 -17.38 10.74
N SER A 39 -3.47 -17.02 9.58
CA SER A 39 -2.21 -16.27 9.51
C SER A 39 -2.33 -15.05 8.58
N VAL A 40 -1.86 -13.91 9.07
CA VAL A 40 -1.68 -12.71 8.24
C VAL A 40 -0.35 -12.81 7.50
N VAL A 41 -0.41 -12.64 6.18
CA VAL A 41 0.73 -12.80 5.26
C VAL A 41 1.43 -11.47 4.98
N GLY A 42 0.73 -10.35 5.06
CA GLY A 42 1.27 -9.03 4.75
C GLY A 42 0.25 -7.93 4.96
N LEU A 43 0.69 -6.69 4.75
CA LEU A 43 -0.13 -5.49 4.84
C LEU A 43 0.33 -4.47 3.81
N LEU A 44 -0.61 -3.65 3.33
CA LEU A 44 -0.36 -2.47 2.51
C LEU A 44 -1.20 -1.34 3.07
N LYS A 45 -0.53 -0.29 3.55
CA LYS A 45 -1.16 0.87 4.15
C LYS A 45 -1.06 2.05 3.19
N THR A 46 -2.20 2.66 2.89
CA THR A 46 -2.28 3.84 2.04
C THR A 46 -3.01 4.98 2.76
N GLY A 47 -2.80 6.21 2.30
CA GLY A 47 -3.46 7.38 2.87
C GLY A 47 -3.17 8.65 2.08
N SER A 48 -4.09 9.60 2.09
CA SER A 48 -3.86 10.90 1.45
C SER A 48 -3.06 11.83 2.38
N LYS A 49 -2.07 12.54 1.84
CA LYS A 49 -1.21 13.45 2.60
C LYS A 49 -1.13 14.80 1.91
N ASN A 50 -1.19 15.90 2.65
CA ASN A 50 -0.88 17.22 2.11
C ASN A 50 0.64 17.34 2.00
N LEU A 51 1.16 17.46 0.77
CA LEU A 51 2.58 17.47 0.47
C LEU A 51 2.94 18.69 -0.38
N PHE A 52 4.07 19.32 -0.05
CA PHE A 52 4.76 20.22 -0.96
C PHE A 52 5.73 19.39 -1.80
N MET A 53 5.56 19.44 -3.12
CA MET A 53 6.31 18.60 -4.07
C MET A 53 6.84 19.46 -5.22
N PHE A 54 7.79 18.94 -5.98
CA PHE A 54 8.29 19.56 -7.20
C PHE A 54 8.41 18.56 -8.34
N ASP A 55 8.22 19.06 -9.57
CA ASP A 55 8.31 18.29 -10.80
C ASP A 55 9.75 18.25 -11.37
N GLU A 56 9.91 17.67 -12.57
CA GLU A 56 11.22 17.58 -13.25
C GLU A 56 11.79 18.95 -13.67
N THR A 57 10.95 19.99 -13.75
CA THR A 57 11.36 21.36 -14.10
C THR A 57 11.71 22.21 -12.87
N GLY A 58 11.44 21.68 -11.67
CA GLY A 58 11.60 22.38 -10.40
C GLY A 58 10.39 23.25 -10.03
N ALA A 59 9.28 23.17 -10.76
CA ALA A 59 8.04 23.85 -10.39
C ALA A 59 7.47 23.23 -9.11
N HIS A 60 7.00 24.07 -8.18
CA HIS A 60 6.51 23.65 -6.87
C HIS A 60 4.98 23.58 -6.80
N TYR A 61 4.47 22.56 -6.12
CA TYR A 61 3.05 22.28 -5.98
C TYR A 61 2.70 21.93 -4.54
N GLN A 62 1.54 22.40 -4.08
CA GLN A 62 0.89 21.88 -2.87
C GLN A 62 -0.23 20.93 -3.28
N LEU A 63 -0.03 19.65 -3.03
CA LEU A 63 -0.93 18.58 -3.48
C LEU A 63 -1.43 17.74 -2.30
N LYS A 64 -2.52 17.01 -2.52
CA LYS A 64 -3.02 15.99 -1.58
C LYS A 64 -3.04 14.59 -2.22
N PRO A 65 -1.89 14.03 -2.64
CA PRO A 65 -1.87 12.76 -3.35
C PRO A 65 -2.21 11.57 -2.46
N ARG A 66 -2.65 10.48 -3.08
CA ARG A 66 -2.71 9.17 -2.44
C ARG A 66 -1.29 8.63 -2.27
N CYS A 67 -0.97 8.18 -1.06
CA CYS A 67 0.37 7.76 -0.70
C CYS A 67 0.42 6.30 -0.26
N ILE A 68 1.52 5.60 -0.59
CA ILE A 68 1.90 4.35 0.05
C ILE A 68 2.72 4.68 1.30
N LEU A 69 2.25 4.23 2.46
CA LEU A 69 2.80 4.59 3.78
C LEU A 69 3.47 3.42 4.49
N ASP A 70 3.10 2.19 4.13
CA ASP A 70 3.72 0.98 4.63
C ASP A 70 3.38 -0.18 3.69
N PHE A 71 4.34 -1.05 3.43
CA PHE A 71 4.12 -2.22 2.60
C PHE A 71 5.04 -3.36 3.01
N TYR A 72 4.41 -4.44 3.48
CA TYR A 72 5.13 -5.57 4.04
C TYR A 72 4.49 -6.89 3.62
N VAL A 73 5.34 -7.85 3.29
CA VAL A 73 4.98 -9.25 3.12
C VAL A 73 5.94 -10.05 4.00
N HIS A 74 5.39 -10.96 4.80
CA HIS A 74 6.14 -11.83 5.69
C HIS A 74 7.27 -12.52 4.92
N GLU A 75 8.46 -12.58 5.49
CA GLU A 75 9.71 -12.95 4.83
C GLU A 75 9.62 -14.33 4.19
N SER A 76 9.02 -15.30 4.88
CA SER A 76 8.78 -16.67 4.37
C SER A 76 7.83 -16.76 3.17
N ARG A 77 7.19 -15.65 2.80
CA ARG A 77 6.22 -15.54 1.71
C ARG A 77 6.62 -14.47 0.68
N GLN A 78 7.78 -13.83 0.84
CA GLN A 78 8.30 -12.87 -0.15
C GLN A 78 8.63 -13.58 -1.47
N ARG A 79 8.62 -12.81 -2.57
CA ARG A 79 8.91 -13.29 -3.95
C ARG A 79 7.93 -14.34 -4.52
N MET A 80 6.82 -14.63 -3.83
CA MET A 80 5.75 -15.51 -4.31
C MET A 80 4.59 -14.77 -5.03
N GLY A 81 4.79 -13.52 -5.45
CA GLY A 81 3.76 -12.71 -6.12
C GLY A 81 2.70 -12.08 -5.20
N LEU A 82 2.67 -12.42 -3.90
CA LEU A 82 1.67 -11.95 -2.95
C LEU A 82 1.63 -10.42 -2.79
N GLY A 83 2.80 -9.77 -2.83
CA GLY A 83 2.87 -8.32 -2.83
C GLY A 83 2.19 -7.69 -4.04
N ASN A 84 2.32 -8.31 -5.22
CA ASN A 84 1.66 -7.81 -6.43
C ASN A 84 0.15 -7.97 -6.36
N ILE A 85 -0.32 -9.10 -5.84
CA ILE A 85 -1.76 -9.34 -5.60
C ILE A 85 -2.34 -8.26 -4.68
N LEU A 86 -1.64 -7.93 -3.58
CA LEU A 86 -2.09 -6.91 -2.64
C LEU A 86 -2.07 -5.51 -3.26
N TYR A 87 -1.04 -5.18 -4.03
CA TYR A 87 -0.91 -3.89 -4.69
C TYR A 87 -1.95 -3.70 -5.79
N GLN A 88 -2.19 -4.71 -6.65
CA GLN A 88 -3.21 -4.67 -7.70
C GLN A 88 -4.62 -4.49 -7.12
N HIS A 89 -4.93 -5.18 -6.02
CA HIS A 89 -6.21 -4.99 -5.34
C HIS A 89 -6.36 -3.55 -4.84
N MET A 90 -5.32 -2.97 -4.23
CA MET A 90 -5.33 -1.57 -3.80
C MET A 90 -5.52 -0.60 -4.97
N LEU A 91 -4.84 -0.79 -6.10
CA LEU A 91 -5.02 0.06 -7.28
C LEU A 91 -6.46 0.01 -7.83
N SER A 92 -7.06 -1.18 -7.87
CA SER A 92 -8.43 -1.38 -8.33
C SER A 92 -9.45 -0.74 -7.41
N GLU A 93 -9.25 -0.84 -6.09
CA GLU A 93 -10.15 -0.25 -5.08
C GLU A 93 -10.07 1.28 -5.04
N GLU A 94 -8.88 1.84 -5.26
CA GLU A 94 -8.64 3.29 -5.23
C GLU A 94 -8.83 3.95 -6.60
N ASP A 95 -9.09 3.17 -7.65
CA ASP A 95 -9.17 3.60 -9.05
C ASP A 95 -8.02 4.54 -9.45
N ILE A 96 -6.79 4.10 -9.20
CA ILE A 96 -5.59 4.92 -9.36
C ILE A 96 -4.52 4.23 -10.18
N ARG A 97 -3.89 4.98 -11.09
CA ARG A 97 -2.70 4.50 -11.82
C ARG A 97 -1.48 4.46 -10.89
N PRO A 98 -0.62 3.43 -10.96
CA PRO A 98 0.59 3.32 -10.12
C PRO A 98 1.48 4.56 -10.12
N VAL A 99 1.64 5.18 -11.29
CA VAL A 99 2.48 6.39 -11.48
C VAL A 99 1.96 7.61 -10.70
N LYS A 100 0.69 7.61 -10.29
CA LYS A 100 0.05 8.71 -9.53
C LYS A 100 0.15 8.55 -8.01
N LEU A 101 0.88 7.54 -7.52
CA LEU A 101 1.10 7.33 -6.10
C LEU A 101 2.41 7.98 -5.63
N ALA A 102 2.35 8.68 -4.50
CA ALA A 102 3.55 9.12 -3.78
C ALA A 102 3.96 8.05 -2.76
N ILE A 103 5.26 7.83 -2.57
CA ILE A 103 5.75 6.72 -1.74
C ILE A 103 6.64 7.26 -0.62
N ASP A 104 6.27 7.02 0.63
CA ASP A 104 7.05 7.43 1.80
C ASP A 104 8.23 6.47 1.99
N ARG A 105 9.46 6.97 1.81
CA ARG A 105 10.73 6.25 2.08
C ARG A 105 10.74 4.81 1.54
N PRO A 106 10.59 4.59 0.22
CA PRO A 106 10.60 3.24 -0.33
C PRO A 106 11.92 2.52 -0.05
N SER A 107 11.85 1.24 0.32
CA SER A 107 13.02 0.38 0.36
C SER A 107 13.49 0.01 -1.05
N GLU A 108 14.76 -0.38 -1.21
CA GLU A 108 15.28 -0.88 -2.49
C GLU A 108 14.48 -2.07 -3.02
N LYS A 109 14.04 -2.98 -2.12
CA LYS A 109 13.17 -4.10 -2.50
C LYS A 109 11.85 -3.61 -3.10
N PHE A 110 11.30 -2.51 -2.60
CA PHE A 110 10.06 -1.94 -3.10
C PHE A 110 10.26 -1.18 -4.40
N LEU A 111 11.35 -0.42 -4.54
CA LEU A 111 11.72 0.22 -5.81
C LEU A 111 11.89 -0.82 -6.93
N ALA A 112 12.62 -1.91 -6.68
CA ALA A 112 12.78 -3.00 -7.65
C ALA A 112 11.45 -3.71 -7.97
N PHE A 113 10.52 -3.77 -7.01
CA PHE A 113 9.18 -4.29 -7.24
C PHE A 113 8.37 -3.37 -8.19
N LEU A 114 8.43 -2.06 -7.98
CA LEU A 114 7.70 -1.08 -8.79
C LEU A 114 8.22 -1.03 -10.23
N ASP A 115 9.53 -1.10 -10.40
CA ASP A 115 10.15 -1.19 -11.72
C ASP A 115 9.70 -2.48 -12.44
N LYS A 116 9.86 -3.64 -11.79
CA LYS A 116 9.51 -4.95 -12.38
C LYS A 116 8.05 -5.05 -12.83
N TYR A 117 7.10 -4.61 -12.01
CA TYR A 117 5.66 -4.86 -12.27
C TYR A 117 4.96 -3.68 -12.94
N TYR A 118 5.48 -2.46 -12.81
CA TYR A 118 4.79 -1.24 -13.25
C TYR A 118 5.67 -0.32 -14.09
N GLY A 119 6.92 -0.70 -14.39
CA GLY A 119 7.85 0.10 -15.21
C GLY A 119 8.31 1.40 -14.56
N LEU A 120 8.08 1.56 -13.25
CA LEU A 120 8.39 2.78 -12.51
C LEU A 120 9.87 2.79 -12.11
N SER A 121 10.73 3.33 -12.99
CA SER A 121 12.19 3.37 -12.81
C SER A 121 12.77 4.77 -12.68
N LYS A 122 12.11 5.80 -13.22
CA LYS A 122 12.59 7.19 -13.23
C LYS A 122 12.04 7.94 -12.02
N ILE A 123 12.82 7.95 -10.93
CA ILE A 123 12.48 8.60 -9.66
C ILE A 123 12.72 10.11 -9.74
N ILE A 124 11.78 10.88 -9.19
CA ILE A 124 11.93 12.31 -8.86
C ILE A 124 11.97 12.40 -7.33
N PRO A 125 13.18 12.46 -6.72
CA PRO A 125 13.30 12.50 -5.26
C PRO A 125 12.75 13.82 -4.72
N GLN A 126 12.08 13.79 -3.57
CA GLN A 126 11.49 14.97 -2.94
C GLN A 126 12.19 15.31 -1.62
N ASN A 127 12.15 16.57 -1.21
CA ASN A 127 12.77 17.01 0.06
C ASN A 127 12.08 16.44 1.31
N ASN A 128 10.83 15.99 1.17
CA ASN A 128 9.99 15.46 2.25
C ASN A 128 10.13 13.95 2.47
N LYS A 129 11.18 13.32 1.89
CA LYS A 129 11.46 11.86 1.93
C LYS A 129 10.45 10.99 1.17
N PHE A 130 9.50 11.60 0.46
CA PHE A 130 8.69 10.89 -0.51
C PHE A 130 9.45 10.74 -1.84
N VAL A 131 9.06 9.69 -2.56
CA VAL A 131 9.46 9.43 -3.94
C VAL A 131 8.22 9.43 -4.81
N VAL A 132 8.30 10.13 -5.94
CA VAL A 132 7.37 10.00 -7.06
C VAL A 132 8.15 9.62 -8.31
N PHE A 133 7.45 9.20 -9.36
CA PHE A 133 8.07 8.81 -10.62
C PHE A 133 7.71 9.78 -11.72
N ARG A 134 8.53 9.81 -12.78
CA ARG A 134 8.20 10.51 -14.03
C ARG A 134 6.82 10.09 -14.52
N GLY A 135 5.99 11.07 -14.89
CA GLY A 135 4.58 10.87 -15.21
C GLY A 135 3.62 11.14 -14.05
N PHE A 136 4.12 11.39 -12.82
CA PHE A 136 3.28 11.72 -11.67
C PHE A 136 2.53 13.05 -11.88
N PHE A 137 3.22 14.07 -12.41
CA PHE A 137 2.67 15.42 -12.59
C PHE A 137 1.97 15.62 -13.94
N ASP A 138 2.14 14.71 -14.90
CA ASP A 138 1.48 14.79 -16.21
C ASP A 138 -0.05 14.80 -16.04
N ASP A 139 -0.77 15.43 -16.96
CA ASP A 139 -2.23 15.34 -16.91
C ASP A 139 -2.70 13.88 -17.12
N GLY A 140 -3.79 13.57 -16.40
CA GLY A 140 -4.34 12.24 -16.21
C GLY A 140 -4.95 11.66 -17.46
#